data_AF-A0AAW8JM68-F1
#
_entry.id   AF-A0AAW8JM68-F1
#
_cell.length_a   1.000
_cell.length_b   1.000
_cell.length_c   1.000
_cell.angle_alpha   90.00
_cell.angle_beta   90.00
_cell.angle_gamma   90.00
#
_symmetry.space_group_name_H-M   'P 1'
#
loop_
_entity.id
_entity.type
_entity.pdbx_description
1 polymer ?
#
loop_
_entity_poly.entity_id
_entity_poly.type
_entity_poly.pdbx_seq_one_letter_code
_entity_poly.pdbx_strand_id
1 'polypeptide(L)'
;MKKSQKQIAVVSAVLLSAPFFVHAGFLDTFLSDFNNVLSSFFGSNKTNVAPIAVAQVKQTNPYSTQTNTIITTNPQQKSFTILKVSGDTTAVSGSVPKKPFVFKVVDENNQPVSNVPLSFTISDKFSKVFLKSPTTDQNGLIEATWIAGRQPNETIDVVASLNGISGKLTLNTTTTEVKRPWGMSNTYILFDRPEQIVSDQVKGYKVTIIPGTEALGTYYEVMGFPGSYAGLQVSATGDKRVLYSTWDIDSLGDKGKARTLDPGSTSCVTFGGEGTGGSCSMPFIWQIGKPYEFTMTYQNGRDVSGTSYADSTITIRDVESNRSYNLGTHRYAESIIVNQIYLFVEDFRRNTANCWDMPKRKLAVSNAQILKSDNTWVPLTTANVKLYNDDDKSFGCYNVNGGVETDSNNVKRWFMASADEVVANPYLDLRKVKLN
;
A
#
# COMPACT_ATOMS: atom_id res chain seq x y z
N MET A 1 9.81 -34.38 5.64
CA MET A 1 8.70 -33.41 5.56
C MET A 1 9.08 -32.32 4.56
N LYS A 2 8.59 -32.42 3.32
CA LYS A 2 8.92 -31.47 2.23
C LYS A 2 8.06 -30.20 2.42
N LYS A 3 8.70 -29.05 2.60
CA LYS A 3 8.05 -27.74 2.49
C LYS A 3 7.71 -27.52 1.00
N SER A 4 6.43 -27.35 0.67
CA SER A 4 6.04 -26.82 -0.64
C SER A 4 6.45 -25.34 -0.70
N GLN A 5 7.46 -25.00 -1.50
CA GLN A 5 7.66 -23.60 -1.89
C GLN A 5 6.54 -23.23 -2.85
N LYS A 6 5.63 -22.37 -2.41
CA LYS A 6 4.70 -21.68 -3.30
C LYS A 6 5.52 -20.61 -4.03
N GLN A 7 5.81 -20.79 -5.31
CA GLN A 7 6.32 -19.72 -6.15
C GLN A 7 5.18 -18.70 -6.32
N ILE A 8 5.33 -17.54 -5.69
CA ILE A 8 4.50 -16.36 -5.94
C ILE A 8 5.27 -15.53 -6.97
N ALA A 9 4.60 -15.13 -8.05
CA ALA A 9 5.22 -14.41 -9.14
C ALA A 9 5.67 -13.01 -8.69
N VAL A 10 6.96 -12.73 -8.85
CA VAL A 10 7.56 -11.39 -8.88
C VAL A 10 8.08 -11.21 -10.30
N VAL A 11 7.78 -10.08 -10.95
CA VAL A 11 8.18 -9.82 -12.34
C VAL A 11 9.01 -8.52 -12.38
N SER A 12 10.31 -8.59 -12.58
CA SER A 12 11.12 -7.47 -13.09
C SER A 12 11.23 -7.60 -14.60
N ALA A 13 10.66 -6.64 -15.32
CA ALA A 13 10.83 -6.55 -16.75
C ALA A 13 12.31 -6.31 -17.12
N VAL A 14 12.87 -7.17 -17.98
CA VAL A 14 14.18 -6.98 -18.59
C VAL A 14 14.13 -5.79 -19.55
N LEU A 15 14.97 -4.78 -19.29
CA LEU A 15 15.22 -3.66 -20.21
C LEU A 15 15.97 -4.19 -21.45
N LEU A 16 15.30 -4.22 -22.60
CA LEU A 16 15.97 -4.35 -23.89
C LEU A 16 16.57 -2.99 -24.26
N SER A 17 17.87 -2.83 -24.07
CA SER A 17 18.62 -1.62 -24.44
C SER A 17 19.00 -1.62 -25.93
N ALA A 18 18.83 -0.47 -26.59
CA ALA A 18 19.48 -0.13 -27.86
C ALA A 18 20.20 1.24 -27.72
N PRO A 19 21.26 1.53 -28.52
CA PRO A 19 22.39 2.39 -28.10
C PRO A 19 22.37 3.84 -28.65
N PHE A 20 23.00 4.75 -27.88
CA PHE A 20 23.68 6.05 -28.21
C PHE A 20 22.93 7.11 -29.07
N PHE A 21 22.91 8.40 -28.72
CA PHE A 21 24.04 9.35 -28.72
C PHE A 21 23.87 10.54 -27.76
N VAL A 22 25.00 11.03 -27.26
CA VAL A 22 25.19 12.24 -26.44
C VAL A 22 25.21 13.49 -27.33
N HIS A 23 24.67 14.63 -26.87
CA HIS A 23 25.26 15.95 -27.09
C HIS A 23 24.95 16.89 -25.92
N ALA A 24 25.96 17.68 -25.54
CA ALA A 24 26.06 18.48 -24.32
C ALA A 24 25.68 19.95 -24.55
N GLY A 25 25.32 20.61 -23.44
CA GLY A 25 25.55 22.04 -23.19
C GLY A 25 24.34 22.97 -23.39
N PHE A 26 23.92 23.68 -22.34
CA PHE A 26 24.21 25.12 -22.17
C PHE A 26 23.75 25.65 -20.80
N LEU A 27 24.37 26.76 -20.38
CA LEU A 27 24.50 27.33 -19.03
C LEU A 27 23.28 28.05 -18.42
N ASP A 28 23.43 28.27 -17.10
CA ASP A 28 22.81 29.21 -16.16
C ASP A 28 22.38 30.59 -16.67
N THR A 29 21.30 31.13 -16.07
CA THR A 29 21.24 32.34 -15.22
C THR A 29 19.81 32.92 -15.23
N PHE A 30 19.23 33.20 -14.04
CA PHE A 30 18.84 34.55 -13.60
C PHE A 30 18.04 34.49 -12.28
N LEU A 31 18.68 34.92 -11.20
CA LEU A 31 18.08 35.20 -9.89
C LEU A 31 18.46 36.66 -9.57
N SER A 32 17.59 37.59 -9.91
CA SER A 32 17.52 38.92 -9.31
C SER A 32 16.25 39.61 -9.79
N ASP A 33 15.62 40.36 -8.89
CA ASP A 33 14.45 41.22 -9.08
C ASP A 33 13.11 40.57 -8.75
N PHE A 34 12.67 40.73 -7.49
CA PHE A 34 11.37 41.33 -7.16
C PHE A 34 11.24 41.56 -5.64
N ASN A 35 12.19 42.28 -5.05
CA ASN A 35 12.17 42.69 -3.62
C ASN A 35 11.56 44.10 -3.42
N ASN A 36 10.63 44.53 -4.28
CA ASN A 36 10.12 45.91 -4.26
C ASN A 36 8.60 46.05 -4.47
N VAL A 37 7.78 45.27 -3.75
CA VAL A 37 6.34 45.60 -3.57
C VAL A 37 5.85 45.18 -2.17
N LEU A 38 6.50 45.65 -1.11
CA LEU A 38 6.04 45.44 0.27
C LEU A 38 6.19 46.70 1.16
N SER A 39 5.63 47.83 0.73
CA SER A 39 5.60 49.04 1.56
C SER A 39 4.39 49.95 1.33
N SER A 40 3.20 49.37 1.11
CA SER A 40 1.98 50.19 1.04
C SER A 40 0.69 49.48 1.45
N PHE A 41 0.64 48.71 2.55
CA PHE A 41 -0.65 48.11 2.94
C PHE A 41 -1.04 47.97 4.42
N PHE A 42 -0.25 48.40 5.42
CA PHE A 42 -0.77 48.44 6.79
C PHE A 42 -0.39 49.72 7.54
N GLY A 43 -1.37 50.62 7.60
CA GLY A 43 -1.37 51.83 8.40
C GLY A 43 -1.53 51.53 9.90
N SER A 44 -0.94 52.41 10.68
CA SER A 44 -0.91 52.43 12.14
C SER A 44 -2.27 52.79 12.74
N ASN A 45 -2.67 52.08 13.80
CA ASN A 45 -3.70 52.56 14.72
C ASN A 45 -3.10 52.71 16.12
N LYS A 46 -3.01 53.96 16.58
CA LYS A 46 -2.77 54.35 17.96
C LYS A 46 -4.12 54.48 18.67
N THR A 47 -4.26 53.91 19.85
CA THR A 47 -5.30 54.31 20.80
C THR A 47 -4.71 54.54 22.19
N ASN A 48 -5.00 55.73 22.70
CA ASN A 48 -4.61 56.29 23.98
C ASN A 48 -5.23 55.55 25.17
N VAL A 49 -4.47 55.34 26.25
CA VAL A 49 -5.00 55.10 27.60
C VAL A 49 -4.22 55.99 28.57
N ALA A 50 -4.94 56.89 29.24
CA ALA A 50 -4.45 57.74 30.33
C ALA A 50 -4.53 57.00 31.68
N PRO A 51 -3.65 57.26 32.66
CA PRO A 51 -3.64 56.57 33.94
C PRO A 51 -4.62 57.22 34.93
N ILE A 52 -5.44 56.42 35.62
CA ILE A 52 -6.27 56.86 36.75
C ILE A 52 -5.58 56.51 38.07
N ALA A 53 -5.72 57.44 39.01
CA ALA A 53 -4.90 57.70 40.17
C ALA A 53 -4.99 56.68 41.32
N VAL A 54 -3.89 56.68 42.08
CA VAL A 54 -3.66 56.03 43.38
C VAL A 54 -4.48 56.74 44.47
N ALA A 55 -5.31 56.00 45.20
CA ALA A 55 -5.89 56.45 46.46
C ALA A 55 -5.21 55.75 47.63
N GLN A 56 -4.54 56.53 48.48
CA GLN A 56 -4.01 56.08 49.76
C GLN A 56 -5.14 55.99 50.79
N VAL A 57 -5.20 54.87 51.53
CA VAL A 57 -6.01 54.77 52.75
C VAL A 57 -5.14 54.24 53.89
N LYS A 58 -5.23 54.96 55.01
CA LYS A 58 -4.47 54.86 56.26
C LYS A 58 -4.57 53.48 56.92
N GLN A 59 -3.44 53.04 57.48
CA GLN A 59 -3.35 52.01 58.52
C GLN A 59 -4.00 52.47 59.82
N THR A 60 -4.90 51.64 60.35
CA THR A 60 -5.10 51.46 61.80
C THR A 60 -5.51 50.01 62.05
N ASN A 61 -4.65 49.24 62.72
CA ASN A 61 -4.97 47.99 63.42
C ASN A 61 -4.81 48.31 64.93
N PRO A 62 -5.52 47.65 65.87
CA PRO A 62 -5.34 46.20 66.05
C PRO A 62 -6.55 45.44 66.62
N TYR A 63 -6.88 44.27 66.07
CA TYR A 63 -7.38 43.14 66.86
C TYR A 63 -6.92 41.85 66.20
N SER A 64 -6.31 40.97 67.01
CA SER A 64 -5.76 39.70 66.60
C SER A 64 -6.87 38.70 66.29
N THR A 65 -6.91 38.21 65.05
CA THR A 65 -7.56 36.93 64.73
C THR A 65 -6.49 36.00 64.22
N GLN A 66 -6.29 34.88 64.92
CA GLN A 66 -5.46 33.77 64.47
C GLN A 66 -6.02 33.28 63.12
N THR A 67 -5.29 33.55 62.04
CA THR A 67 -5.57 32.91 60.76
C THR A 67 -5.04 31.48 60.86
N ASN A 68 -5.93 30.52 61.09
CA ASN A 68 -5.64 29.14 60.74
C ASN A 68 -5.40 29.10 59.24
N THR A 69 -4.13 29.01 58.84
CA THR A 69 -3.75 28.64 57.48
C THR A 69 -4.25 27.23 57.25
N ILE A 70 -5.45 27.10 56.66
CA ILE A 70 -5.83 25.86 56.00
C ILE A 70 -4.83 25.73 54.86
N ILE A 71 -3.83 24.87 55.04
CA ILE A 71 -3.07 24.32 53.92
C ILE A 71 -4.09 23.46 53.18
N THR A 72 -4.80 24.06 52.23
CA THR A 72 -5.40 23.28 51.15
C THR A 72 -4.22 22.69 50.41
N THR A 73 -3.86 21.45 50.76
CA THR A 73 -3.08 20.61 49.86
C THR A 73 -3.84 20.63 48.55
N ASN A 74 -3.29 21.30 47.52
CA ASN A 74 -3.79 21.13 46.17
C ASN A 74 -3.87 19.62 45.95
N PRO A 75 -5.05 19.02 45.68
CA PRO A 75 -5.10 17.61 45.37
C PRO A 75 -4.13 17.42 44.20
N GLN A 76 -3.12 16.58 44.42
CA GLN A 76 -2.08 16.32 43.43
C GLN A 76 -2.80 15.99 42.13
N GLN A 77 -2.68 16.86 41.13
CA GLN A 77 -3.44 16.72 39.89
C GLN A 77 -3.03 15.38 39.28
N LYS A 78 -3.94 14.40 39.30
CA LYS A 78 -3.67 13.09 38.72
C LYS A 78 -3.29 13.28 37.26
N SER A 79 -2.15 12.74 36.87
CA SER A 79 -1.60 12.85 35.52
C SER A 79 -0.97 11.53 35.15
N PHE A 80 -1.08 11.15 33.88
CA PHE A 80 -0.31 10.02 33.38
C PHE A 80 1.10 10.45 33.01
N THR A 81 2.07 9.58 33.26
CA THR A 81 3.41 9.68 32.68
C THR A 81 3.55 8.65 31.57
N ILE A 82 3.99 9.08 30.39
CA ILE A 82 4.26 8.21 29.24
C ILE A 82 5.77 8.05 29.10
N LEU A 83 6.25 6.82 29.15
CA LEU A 83 7.66 6.48 28.98
C LEU A 83 7.87 5.80 27.63
N LYS A 84 8.85 6.26 26.85
CA LYS A 84 9.35 5.53 25.68
C LYS A 84 10.31 4.44 26.16
N VAL A 85 9.85 3.19 26.17
CA VAL A 85 10.67 2.02 26.58
C VAL A 85 11.65 1.64 25.47
N SER A 86 11.20 1.63 24.23
CA SER A 86 12.02 1.29 23.06
C SER A 86 11.49 1.90 21.77
N GLY A 87 12.22 1.68 20.67
CA GLY A 87 11.81 2.00 19.30
C GLY A 87 12.66 3.07 18.63
N ASP A 88 12.82 2.95 17.33
CA ASP A 88 13.68 3.84 16.55
C ASP A 88 12.93 5.12 16.20
N THR A 89 13.57 6.26 16.39
CA THR A 89 13.06 7.58 15.96
C THR A 89 13.47 7.93 14.54
N THR A 90 14.14 7.01 13.84
CA THR A 90 14.61 7.21 12.48
C THR A 90 13.99 6.16 11.56
N ALA A 91 13.46 6.61 10.43
CA ALA A 91 12.93 5.73 9.40
C ALA A 91 13.15 6.36 8.02
N VAL A 92 13.16 5.52 7.00
CA VAL A 92 13.25 5.98 5.62
C VAL A 92 11.89 6.53 5.20
N SER A 93 11.88 7.62 4.42
CA SER A 93 10.67 8.25 3.88
C SER A 93 9.73 7.24 3.20
N GLY A 94 8.51 7.14 3.73
CA GLY A 94 7.44 6.22 3.32
C GLY A 94 7.57 4.78 3.83
N SER A 95 8.57 4.51 4.66
CA SER A 95 8.79 3.25 5.37
C SER A 95 8.45 3.38 6.85
N VAL A 96 8.41 2.23 7.53
CA VAL A 96 8.42 2.13 8.99
C VAL A 96 9.86 2.01 9.53
N PRO A 97 10.10 2.34 10.82
CA PRO A 97 11.35 2.01 11.50
C PRO A 97 11.55 0.50 11.65
N LYS A 98 12.81 0.06 11.83
CA LYS A 98 13.13 -1.37 12.06
C LYS A 98 12.59 -1.86 13.40
N LYS A 99 12.71 -1.04 14.45
CA LYS A 99 12.15 -1.34 15.77
C LYS A 99 10.95 -0.43 16.04
N PRO A 100 9.74 -0.98 16.24
CA PRO A 100 8.58 -0.20 16.63
C PRO A 100 8.78 0.43 18.02
N PHE A 101 8.04 1.49 18.29
CA PHE A 101 7.92 2.06 19.62
C PHE A 101 7.24 1.10 20.58
N VAL A 102 7.72 1.09 21.82
CA VAL A 102 6.98 0.55 22.97
C VAL A 102 6.86 1.67 23.97
N PHE A 103 5.62 2.05 24.30
CA PHE A 103 5.31 3.02 25.33
C PHE A 103 4.83 2.31 26.59
N LYS A 104 5.15 2.89 27.74
CA LYS A 104 4.58 2.50 29.04
C LYS A 104 3.83 3.69 29.64
N VAL A 105 2.59 3.47 30.04
CA VAL A 105 1.79 4.46 30.79
C VAL A 105 1.79 4.08 32.26
N VAL A 106 2.16 5.05 33.12
CA VAL A 106 2.12 4.91 34.57
C VAL A 106 1.34 6.06 35.22
N ASP A 107 0.82 5.82 36.41
CA ASP A 107 0.18 6.83 37.26
C ASP A 107 1.21 7.68 38.04
N GLU A 108 0.72 8.56 38.91
CA GLU A 108 1.55 9.40 39.78
C GLU A 108 2.45 8.62 40.76
N ASN A 109 2.16 7.35 41.00
CA ASN A 109 2.92 6.45 41.90
C ASN A 109 3.83 5.49 41.11
N ASN A 110 4.05 5.76 39.82
CA ASN A 110 4.79 4.91 38.88
C ASN A 110 4.20 3.49 38.71
N GLN A 111 2.91 3.29 39.04
CA GLN A 111 2.23 2.02 38.81
C GLN A 111 1.72 1.95 37.37
N PRO A 112 1.84 0.79 36.69
CA PRO A 112 1.36 0.62 35.33
C PRO A 112 -0.16 0.76 35.24
N VAL A 113 -0.64 1.45 34.21
CA VAL A 113 -2.08 1.66 33.99
C VAL A 113 -2.52 0.94 32.71
N SER A 114 -3.42 -0.04 32.88
CA SER A 114 -4.00 -0.81 31.78
C SER A 114 -5.19 -0.09 31.13
N ASN A 115 -5.55 -0.51 29.92
CA ASN A 115 -6.70 -0.01 29.16
C ASN A 115 -6.66 1.50 28.86
N VAL A 116 -5.48 2.11 28.85
CA VAL A 116 -5.31 3.52 28.47
C VAL A 116 -5.18 3.62 26.95
N PRO A 117 -6.06 4.33 26.24
CA PRO A 117 -5.89 4.61 24.83
C PRO A 117 -4.81 5.68 24.63
N LEU A 118 -4.06 5.54 23.54
CA LEU A 118 -3.12 6.56 23.08
C LEU A 118 -3.65 7.23 21.81
N SER A 119 -3.39 8.53 21.69
CA SER A 119 -3.62 9.32 20.50
C SER A 119 -2.34 10.03 20.10
N PHE A 120 -2.21 10.36 18.81
CA PHE A 120 -0.98 10.90 18.24
C PHE A 120 -1.32 12.11 17.38
N THR A 121 -0.50 13.15 17.47
CA THR A 121 -0.54 14.31 16.56
C THR A 121 0.82 14.46 15.90
N ILE A 122 0.80 14.65 14.58
CA ILE A 122 1.98 14.84 13.75
C ILE A 122 1.67 15.89 12.69
N SER A 123 2.64 16.76 12.39
CA SER A 123 2.44 17.90 11.49
C SER A 123 2.47 17.51 10.01
N ASP A 124 3.26 16.50 9.65
CA ASP A 124 3.32 16.03 8.27
C ASP A 124 2.10 15.16 7.95
N LYS A 125 1.33 15.55 6.94
CA LYS A 125 0.15 14.79 6.47
C LYS A 125 0.51 13.40 5.90
N PHE A 126 1.77 13.19 5.50
CA PHE A 126 2.26 11.90 5.03
C PHE A 126 2.73 10.98 6.16
N SER A 127 2.96 11.53 7.35
CA SER A 127 3.33 10.73 8.49
C SER A 127 2.11 10.19 9.20
N LYS A 128 2.18 8.95 9.68
CA LYS A 128 1.06 8.32 10.37
C LYS A 128 1.53 7.29 11.38
N VAL A 129 0.97 7.36 12.59
CA VAL A 129 1.22 6.40 13.65
C VAL A 129 0.14 5.32 13.62
N PHE A 130 0.56 4.07 13.79
CA PHE A 130 -0.30 2.90 13.92
C PHE A 130 -0.07 2.25 15.27
N LEU A 131 -1.15 1.88 15.93
CA LEU A 131 -1.13 1.09 17.15
C LEU A 131 -1.32 -0.39 16.82
N LYS A 132 -0.59 -1.26 17.53
CA LYS A 132 -0.77 -2.70 17.44
C LYS A 132 -2.02 -3.19 18.19
N SER A 133 -2.39 -2.49 19.26
CA SER A 133 -3.59 -2.72 20.07
C SER A 133 -4.27 -1.38 20.39
N PRO A 134 -5.60 -1.35 20.64
CA PRO A 134 -6.31 -0.09 20.89
C PRO A 134 -5.91 0.60 22.20
N THR A 135 -5.42 -0.15 23.19
CA THR A 135 -5.08 0.34 24.53
C THR A 135 -3.85 -0.36 25.10
N THR A 136 -3.32 0.17 26.20
CA THR A 136 -2.27 -0.47 27.00
C THR A 136 -2.72 -1.81 27.60
N ASP A 137 -1.78 -2.74 27.73
CA ASP A 137 -1.98 -4.04 28.38
C ASP A 137 -1.95 -3.94 29.93
N GLN A 138 -2.02 -5.08 30.60
CA GLN A 138 -1.98 -5.18 32.07
C GLN A 138 -0.70 -4.60 32.70
N ASN A 139 0.40 -4.50 31.95
CA ASN A 139 1.68 -3.92 32.38
C ASN A 139 1.81 -2.44 31.98
N GLY A 140 0.73 -1.83 31.47
CA GLY A 140 0.70 -0.47 30.97
C GLY A 140 1.45 -0.30 29.66
N LEU A 141 1.77 -1.38 28.94
CA LEU A 141 2.56 -1.35 27.71
C LEU A 141 1.66 -1.31 26.47
N ILE A 142 2.12 -0.57 25.46
CA ILE A 142 1.49 -0.54 24.14
C ILE A 142 2.56 -0.38 23.06
N GLU A 143 2.42 -1.12 21.97
CA GLU A 143 3.32 -1.05 20.82
C GLU A 143 2.71 -0.16 19.73
N ALA A 144 3.54 0.69 19.15
CA ALA A 144 3.18 1.56 18.05
C ALA A 144 4.31 1.62 17.01
N THR A 145 3.97 1.84 15.75
CA THR A 145 4.94 2.16 14.70
C THR A 145 4.48 3.39 13.95
N TRP A 146 5.38 4.00 13.18
CA TRP A 146 5.04 5.16 12.37
C TRP A 146 5.55 4.98 10.95
N ILE A 147 4.80 5.49 9.98
CA ILE A 147 5.29 5.66 8.61
C ILE A 147 5.90 7.05 8.54
N ALA A 148 7.14 7.12 8.06
CA ALA A 148 7.81 8.40 7.90
C ALA A 148 7.29 9.19 6.71
N GLY A 149 7.01 10.46 6.92
CA GLY A 149 6.55 11.38 5.90
C GLY A 149 7.70 11.88 5.03
N ARG A 150 7.60 13.14 4.62
CA ARG A 150 8.59 13.85 3.78
C ARG A 150 9.45 14.82 4.59
N GLN A 151 9.00 15.24 5.77
CA GLN A 151 9.78 16.16 6.59
C GLN A 151 11.05 15.48 7.15
N PRO A 152 12.26 16.02 6.91
CA PRO A 152 13.51 15.42 7.41
C PRO A 152 13.57 15.30 8.92
N ASN A 153 12.97 16.26 9.64
CA ASN A 153 12.79 16.21 11.08
C ASN A 153 11.38 16.65 11.43
N GLU A 154 10.74 15.93 12.35
CA GLU A 154 9.40 16.28 12.83
C GLU A 154 9.20 15.83 14.27
N THR A 155 8.05 16.20 14.83
CA THR A 155 7.66 15.76 16.17
C THR A 155 6.40 14.92 16.13
N ILE A 156 6.37 13.89 16.98
CA ILE A 156 5.16 13.10 17.28
C ILE A 156 4.76 13.43 18.71
N ASP A 157 3.61 14.09 18.86
CA ASP A 157 2.98 14.29 20.15
C ASP A 157 2.13 13.07 20.49
N VAL A 158 2.51 12.35 21.55
CA VAL A 158 1.81 11.19 22.10
C VAL A 158 0.98 11.65 23.29
N VAL A 159 -0.32 11.37 23.28
CA VAL A 159 -1.23 11.70 24.38
C VAL A 159 -1.93 10.43 24.86
N ALA A 160 -1.78 10.14 26.14
CA ALA A 160 -2.53 9.10 26.84
C ALA A 160 -3.64 9.78 27.64
N SER A 161 -4.90 9.35 27.47
CA SER A 161 -6.01 9.94 28.22
C SER A 161 -7.09 8.93 28.55
N LEU A 162 -7.54 8.94 29.80
CA LEU A 162 -8.58 8.06 30.32
C LEU A 162 -9.24 8.71 31.53
N ASN A 163 -10.57 8.76 31.56
CA ASN A 163 -11.36 9.28 32.69
C ASN A 163 -10.95 10.69 33.16
N GLY A 164 -10.62 11.59 32.24
CA GLY A 164 -10.22 12.98 32.55
C GLY A 164 -8.78 13.13 33.04
N ILE A 165 -8.03 12.03 33.18
CA ILE A 165 -6.58 12.05 33.43
C ILE A 165 -5.87 12.04 32.07
N SER A 166 -4.81 12.82 31.93
CA SER A 166 -4.01 12.85 30.71
C SER A 166 -2.51 12.96 30.98
N GLY A 167 -1.72 12.52 30.02
CA GLY A 167 -0.27 12.69 29.95
C GLY A 167 0.15 12.96 28.52
N LYS A 168 1.28 13.66 28.34
CA LYS A 168 1.85 13.97 27.02
C LYS A 168 3.34 13.63 26.98
N LEU A 169 3.79 13.07 25.87
CA LEU A 169 5.19 12.88 25.51
C LEU A 169 5.40 13.37 24.08
N THR A 170 6.43 14.18 23.85
CA THR A 170 6.82 14.60 22.50
C THR A 170 8.08 13.84 22.07
N LEU A 171 8.01 13.18 20.92
CA LEU A 171 9.16 12.52 20.29
C LEU A 171 9.71 13.38 19.17
N ASN A 172 11.02 13.46 19.04
CA ASN A 172 11.68 13.99 17.84
C ASN A 172 12.01 12.82 16.92
N THR A 173 11.59 12.88 15.66
CA THR A 173 11.90 11.87 14.65
C THR A 173 12.71 12.45 13.50
N THR A 174 13.45 11.57 12.82
CA THR A 174 14.27 11.90 11.66
C THR A 174 13.89 11.01 10.50
N THR A 175 13.54 11.62 9.37
CA THR A 175 13.28 10.93 8.12
C THR A 175 14.54 10.91 7.27
N THR A 176 14.95 9.73 6.81
CA THR A 176 16.06 9.59 5.87
C THR A 176 15.55 9.30 4.46
N GLU A 177 16.35 9.63 3.46
CA GLU A 177 16.06 9.29 2.07
C GLU A 177 16.89 8.08 1.63
N VAL A 178 16.27 7.18 0.88
CA VAL A 178 16.98 6.12 0.17
C VAL A 178 16.73 6.33 -1.31
N LYS A 179 17.77 6.80 -2.02
CA LYS A 179 17.72 7.18 -3.46
C LYS A 179 17.07 6.15 -4.40
N ARG A 180 16.92 4.89 -3.98
CA ARG A 180 16.20 3.84 -4.72
C ARG A 180 15.52 2.88 -3.74
N PRO A 181 14.20 2.98 -3.54
CA PRO A 181 13.46 1.95 -2.83
C PRO A 181 13.54 0.64 -3.63
N TRP A 182 14.32 -0.34 -3.18
CA TRP A 182 14.27 -1.71 -3.73
C TRP A 182 12.98 -2.43 -3.30
N GLY A 183 12.32 -1.93 -2.25
CA GLY A 183 11.01 -2.41 -1.79
C GLY A 183 9.91 -1.93 -2.73
N MET A 184 9.34 -2.87 -3.46
CA MET A 184 8.26 -2.62 -4.41
C MET A 184 6.98 -2.27 -3.64
N SER A 185 6.31 -1.14 -3.96
CA SER A 185 4.94 -0.89 -3.51
C SER A 185 3.93 -1.75 -4.28
N ASN A 186 4.18 -3.05 -4.44
CA ASN A 186 3.21 -3.90 -5.09
C ASN A 186 2.01 -4.06 -4.16
N THR A 187 0.83 -3.79 -4.68
CA THR A 187 -0.42 -4.01 -3.95
C THR A 187 -1.14 -5.18 -4.58
N TYR A 188 -1.59 -6.10 -3.76
CA TYR A 188 -2.31 -7.30 -4.18
C TYR A 188 -3.76 -7.21 -3.75
N ILE A 189 -4.67 -7.70 -4.59
CA ILE A 189 -6.02 -8.07 -4.19
C ILE A 189 -6.11 -9.58 -4.29
N LEU A 190 -6.48 -10.24 -3.19
CA LEU A 190 -6.65 -11.68 -3.11
C LEU A 190 -8.11 -11.98 -2.81
N PHE A 191 -8.80 -12.64 -3.73
CA PHE A 191 -10.21 -12.97 -3.56
C PHE A 191 -10.40 -14.26 -2.77
N ASP A 192 -11.35 -14.23 -1.84
CA ASP A 192 -11.74 -15.41 -1.08
C ASP A 192 -12.69 -16.25 -1.93
N ARG A 193 -12.31 -17.51 -2.15
CA ARG A 193 -13.22 -18.50 -2.72
C ARG A 193 -14.33 -18.83 -1.70
N PRO A 194 -15.60 -18.97 -2.12
CA PRO A 194 -16.66 -19.47 -1.27
C PRO A 194 -16.29 -20.84 -0.68
N GLU A 195 -16.51 -21.03 0.63
CA GLU A 195 -16.15 -22.26 1.36
C GLU A 195 -16.85 -23.50 0.78
N GLN A 196 -18.03 -23.33 0.19
CA GLN A 196 -18.83 -24.41 -0.40
C GLN A 196 -18.25 -24.96 -1.70
N ILE A 197 -17.32 -24.23 -2.33
CA ILE A 197 -16.74 -24.62 -3.61
C ILE A 197 -15.38 -25.25 -3.33
N VAL A 198 -15.29 -26.57 -3.50
CA VAL A 198 -14.02 -27.29 -3.40
C VAL A 198 -13.13 -26.96 -4.59
N SER A 199 -11.82 -27.08 -4.40
CA SER A 199 -10.81 -26.58 -5.34
C SER A 199 -10.85 -27.22 -6.70
N ASP A 200 -11.15 -28.50 -6.73
CA ASP A 200 -11.10 -29.33 -7.92
C ASP A 200 -12.34 -29.10 -8.82
N GLN A 201 -13.32 -28.34 -8.32
CA GLN A 201 -14.47 -27.90 -9.10
C GLN A 201 -14.19 -26.60 -9.87
N VAL A 202 -13.08 -25.91 -9.64
CA VAL A 202 -12.76 -24.67 -10.34
C VAL A 202 -12.13 -24.99 -11.70
N LYS A 203 -12.65 -24.39 -12.77
CA LYS A 203 -12.14 -24.52 -14.15
C LYS A 203 -11.65 -23.21 -14.76
N GLY A 204 -11.71 -22.12 -14.00
CA GLY A 204 -11.37 -20.80 -14.51
C GLY A 204 -11.91 -19.69 -13.63
N TYR A 205 -11.65 -18.46 -14.02
CA TYR A 205 -12.24 -17.29 -13.41
C TYR A 205 -12.30 -16.11 -14.37
N LYS A 206 -13.07 -15.09 -13.99
CA LYS A 206 -13.14 -13.82 -14.71
C LYS A 206 -13.16 -12.65 -13.73
N VAL A 207 -12.68 -11.52 -14.21
CA VAL A 207 -12.72 -10.23 -13.50
C VAL A 207 -12.96 -9.12 -14.52
N THR A 208 -13.66 -8.07 -14.11
CA THR A 208 -13.74 -6.81 -14.88
C THR A 208 -12.89 -5.76 -14.18
N ILE A 209 -11.87 -5.28 -14.88
CA ILE A 209 -10.90 -4.31 -14.37
C ILE A 209 -11.07 -2.95 -15.05
N ILE A 210 -10.79 -1.89 -14.29
CA ILE A 210 -10.86 -0.51 -14.74
C ILE A 210 -9.55 0.17 -14.32
N PRO A 211 -8.59 0.39 -15.24
CA PRO A 211 -7.38 1.14 -14.94
C PRO A 211 -7.74 2.57 -14.50
N GLY A 212 -7.28 2.98 -13.32
CA GLY A 212 -7.55 4.32 -12.77
C GLY A 212 -6.46 5.33 -13.07
N THR A 213 -5.29 4.87 -13.52
CA THR A 213 -4.08 5.67 -13.77
C THR A 213 -3.23 5.05 -14.87
N GLU A 214 -2.24 5.79 -15.35
CA GLU A 214 -1.31 5.36 -16.41
C GLU A 214 0.10 5.87 -16.11
N ALA A 215 0.63 5.56 -14.94
CA ALA A 215 2.04 5.83 -14.68
C ALA A 215 2.91 4.95 -15.61
N LEU A 216 3.97 5.51 -16.18
CA LEU A 216 4.91 4.74 -17.00
C LEU A 216 5.55 3.60 -16.21
N GLY A 217 5.82 2.49 -16.90
CA GLY A 217 6.37 1.28 -16.29
C GLY A 217 5.42 0.65 -15.27
N THR A 218 4.14 0.55 -15.62
CA THR A 218 3.10 -0.09 -14.79
C THR A 218 2.72 -1.42 -15.38
N TYR A 219 2.63 -2.44 -14.52
CA TYR A 219 1.96 -3.69 -14.84
C TYR A 219 0.71 -3.86 -13.96
N TYR A 220 -0.46 -3.92 -14.58
CA TYR A 220 -1.70 -4.39 -13.98
C TYR A 220 -1.85 -5.88 -14.30
N GLU A 221 -1.37 -6.72 -13.39
CA GLU A 221 -1.56 -8.16 -13.46
C GLU A 221 -2.97 -8.50 -12.94
N VAL A 222 -3.77 -9.19 -13.75
CA VAL A 222 -5.20 -9.38 -13.48
C VAL A 222 -5.68 -10.82 -13.58
N MET A 223 -4.78 -11.72 -13.97
CA MET A 223 -5.04 -13.11 -14.33
C MET A 223 -3.92 -14.04 -13.83
N GLY A 224 -3.66 -14.00 -12.52
CA GLY A 224 -2.64 -14.79 -11.85
C GLY A 224 -3.14 -16.18 -11.44
N PHE A 225 -2.32 -17.20 -11.66
CA PHE A 225 -2.54 -18.58 -11.22
C PHE A 225 -1.20 -19.34 -11.20
N PRO A 226 -1.10 -20.54 -10.60
CA PRO A 226 0.17 -21.25 -10.52
C PRO A 226 0.84 -21.39 -11.89
N GLY A 227 2.08 -20.89 -11.99
CA GLY A 227 2.89 -20.94 -13.20
C GLY A 227 2.58 -19.88 -14.27
N SER A 228 1.56 -19.04 -14.11
CA SER A 228 1.11 -18.14 -15.19
C SER A 228 0.47 -16.84 -14.72
N TYR A 229 0.49 -15.85 -15.60
CA TYR A 229 -0.01 -14.51 -15.32
C TYR A 229 -0.40 -13.80 -16.62
N ALA A 230 -1.38 -12.91 -16.57
CA ALA A 230 -1.75 -12.06 -17.71
C ALA A 230 -2.29 -10.70 -17.25
N GLY A 231 -2.18 -9.69 -18.11
CA GLY A 231 -2.70 -8.36 -17.81
C GLY A 231 -2.25 -7.25 -18.72
N LEU A 232 -2.47 -6.01 -18.28
CA LEU A 232 -2.22 -4.78 -19.04
C LEU A 232 -0.92 -4.12 -18.61
N GLN A 233 -0.12 -3.69 -19.58
CA GLN A 233 1.12 -2.96 -19.33
C GLN A 233 1.15 -1.62 -20.06
N VAL A 234 1.84 -0.66 -19.45
CA VAL A 234 2.42 0.51 -20.13
C VAL A 234 3.93 0.52 -19.87
N SER A 235 4.72 0.56 -20.94
CA SER A 235 6.18 0.51 -20.86
C SER A 235 6.77 1.78 -20.21
N ALA A 236 8.08 1.79 -20.01
CA ALA A 236 8.79 3.00 -19.58
C ALA A 236 8.79 4.10 -20.66
N THR A 237 8.48 3.76 -21.91
CA THR A 237 8.40 4.67 -23.07
C THR A 237 6.96 5.03 -23.47
N GLY A 238 5.95 4.41 -22.85
CA GLY A 238 4.53 4.68 -23.09
C GLY A 238 3.80 3.66 -23.96
N ASP A 239 4.49 2.63 -24.45
CA ASP A 239 3.88 1.58 -25.27
C ASP A 239 2.91 0.74 -24.43
N LYS A 240 1.68 0.60 -24.91
CA LYS A 240 0.64 -0.18 -24.25
C LYS A 240 0.44 -1.54 -24.88
N ARG A 241 0.39 -2.56 -24.05
CA ARG A 241 0.16 -3.94 -24.46
C ARG A 241 -0.67 -4.70 -23.47
N VAL A 242 -1.21 -5.81 -23.94
CA VAL A 242 -1.69 -6.92 -23.10
C VAL A 242 -0.73 -8.09 -23.29
N LEU A 243 -0.46 -8.84 -22.23
CA LEU A 243 0.36 -10.05 -22.30
C LEU A 243 -0.23 -11.20 -21.49
N TYR A 244 0.20 -12.40 -21.84
CA TYR A 244 -0.04 -13.65 -21.14
C TYR A 244 1.26 -14.47 -21.13
N SER A 245 1.73 -14.83 -19.95
CA SER A 245 2.98 -15.56 -19.76
C SER A 245 2.80 -16.83 -18.94
N THR A 246 3.63 -17.82 -19.22
CA THR A 246 3.74 -19.09 -18.48
C THR A 246 5.20 -19.42 -18.24
N TRP A 247 5.55 -19.72 -16.99
CA TRP A 247 6.89 -20.11 -16.58
C TRP A 247 7.21 -21.56 -16.94
N ASP A 248 8.48 -21.81 -17.18
CA ASP A 248 9.06 -23.14 -17.16
C ASP A 248 9.15 -23.68 -15.73
N ILE A 249 9.23 -25.00 -15.59
CA ILE A 249 9.59 -25.66 -14.34
C ILE A 249 11.00 -26.22 -14.49
N ASP A 250 12.01 -25.43 -14.11
CA ASP A 250 13.43 -25.74 -14.36
C ASP A 250 13.86 -27.12 -13.83
N SER A 251 13.32 -27.55 -12.68
CA SER A 251 13.63 -28.86 -12.09
C SER A 251 13.18 -30.05 -12.93
N LEU A 252 12.35 -29.85 -13.95
CA LEU A 252 11.89 -30.88 -14.88
C LEU A 252 12.67 -30.89 -16.21
N GLY A 253 13.67 -30.01 -16.38
CA GLY A 253 14.43 -29.87 -17.61
C GLY A 253 13.52 -29.59 -18.82
N ASP A 254 13.77 -30.25 -19.95
CA ASP A 254 13.00 -30.05 -21.19
C ASP A 254 11.50 -30.37 -21.04
N LYS A 255 11.13 -31.28 -20.14
CA LYS A 255 9.72 -31.58 -19.85
C LYS A 255 9.02 -30.45 -19.11
N GLY A 256 9.78 -29.60 -18.43
CA GLY A 256 9.31 -28.43 -17.71
C GLY A 256 9.03 -27.22 -18.58
N LYS A 257 9.36 -27.26 -19.88
CA LYS A 257 9.19 -26.11 -20.76
C LYS A 257 7.72 -25.78 -21.00
N ALA A 258 7.38 -24.53 -20.74
CA ALA A 258 6.10 -23.95 -21.13
C ALA A 258 5.93 -24.03 -22.64
N ARG A 259 4.70 -24.25 -23.11
CA ARG A 259 4.40 -24.33 -24.54
C ARG A 259 3.24 -23.43 -24.90
N THR A 260 3.36 -22.70 -26.00
CA THR A 260 2.22 -22.05 -26.64
C THR A 260 1.56 -23.07 -27.56
N LEU A 261 0.31 -23.42 -27.27
CA LEU A 261 -0.49 -24.33 -28.09
C LEU A 261 -1.26 -23.58 -29.19
N ASP A 262 -1.70 -22.35 -28.88
CA ASP A 262 -2.37 -21.45 -29.79
C ASP A 262 -1.97 -20.00 -29.41
N PRO A 263 -1.38 -19.20 -30.31
CA PRO A 263 -1.06 -17.81 -30.03
C PRO A 263 -2.30 -16.89 -29.98
N GLY A 264 -3.47 -17.35 -30.43
CA GLY A 264 -4.67 -16.52 -30.52
C GLY A 264 -4.44 -15.29 -31.40
N SER A 265 -4.72 -14.10 -30.86
CA SER A 265 -4.53 -12.80 -31.51
C SER A 265 -3.16 -12.16 -31.23
N THR A 266 -2.21 -12.91 -30.68
CA THR A 266 -0.95 -12.37 -30.14
C THR A 266 0.27 -12.89 -30.88
N SER A 267 1.43 -12.27 -30.59
CA SER A 267 2.75 -12.75 -30.99
C SER A 267 3.49 -13.28 -29.78
N CYS A 268 4.14 -14.44 -29.91
CA CYS A 268 4.70 -15.19 -28.79
C CYS A 268 6.22 -15.36 -28.90
N VAL A 269 6.89 -15.23 -27.76
CA VAL A 269 8.34 -15.35 -27.60
C VAL A 269 8.67 -16.14 -26.34
N THR A 270 9.90 -16.64 -26.24
CA THR A 270 10.42 -17.12 -24.95
C THR A 270 11.03 -15.95 -24.17
N PHE A 271 11.02 -16.03 -22.84
CA PHE A 271 11.64 -15.04 -21.96
C PHE A 271 12.64 -15.70 -20.99
N GLY A 272 13.51 -14.87 -20.39
CA GLY A 272 14.56 -15.24 -19.44
C GLY A 272 14.85 -14.15 -18.40
N GLY A 273 15.79 -14.39 -17.49
CA GLY A 273 16.31 -13.41 -16.51
C GLY A 273 15.95 -13.73 -15.07
N GLU A 274 14.66 -13.79 -14.74
CA GLU A 274 14.14 -14.15 -13.41
C GLU A 274 13.58 -15.59 -13.34
N GLY A 275 14.08 -16.43 -14.25
CA GLY A 275 13.49 -17.70 -14.67
C GLY A 275 13.25 -17.67 -16.18
N THR A 276 12.75 -18.75 -16.75
CA THR A 276 12.44 -18.84 -18.19
C THR A 276 10.99 -19.24 -18.44
N GLY A 277 10.48 -18.99 -19.64
CA GLY A 277 9.12 -19.37 -20.01
C GLY A 277 8.68 -18.85 -21.38
N GLY A 278 7.39 -18.94 -21.66
CA GLY A 278 6.76 -18.44 -22.88
C GLY A 278 5.83 -17.26 -22.59
N SER A 279 5.90 -16.21 -23.41
CA SER A 279 5.04 -15.03 -23.31
C SER A 279 4.45 -14.65 -24.65
N CYS A 280 3.14 -14.48 -24.67
CA CYS A 280 2.33 -14.04 -25.79
C CYS A 280 1.83 -12.62 -25.51
N SER A 281 1.96 -11.70 -26.46
CA SER A 281 1.53 -10.31 -26.28
C SER A 281 1.06 -9.66 -27.57
N MET A 282 0.26 -8.60 -27.45
CA MET A 282 -0.13 -7.75 -28.57
C MET A 282 -0.24 -6.29 -28.14
N PRO A 283 -0.03 -5.32 -29.05
CA PRO A 283 -0.42 -3.94 -28.82
C PRO A 283 -1.90 -3.87 -28.45
N PHE A 284 -2.18 -3.25 -27.31
CA PHE A 284 -3.54 -3.09 -26.81
C PHE A 284 -3.63 -1.75 -26.11
N ILE A 285 -4.16 -0.75 -26.81
CA ILE A 285 -4.18 0.65 -26.37
C ILE A 285 -5.34 0.85 -25.39
N TRP A 286 -5.19 0.28 -24.20
CA TRP A 286 -6.16 0.42 -23.13
C TRP A 286 -6.26 1.88 -22.64
N GLN A 287 -7.40 2.24 -22.06
CA GLN A 287 -7.71 3.59 -21.61
C GLN A 287 -8.03 3.63 -20.12
N ILE A 288 -7.65 4.71 -19.44
CA ILE A 288 -8.06 4.98 -18.06
C ILE A 288 -9.59 5.10 -18.02
N GLY A 289 -10.22 4.54 -16.98
CA GLY A 289 -11.66 4.61 -16.76
C GLY A 289 -12.47 3.63 -17.61
N LYS A 290 -11.86 2.98 -18.60
CA LYS A 290 -12.54 2.03 -19.49
C LYS A 290 -12.54 0.60 -18.91
N PRO A 291 -13.68 -0.10 -18.87
CA PRO A 291 -13.77 -1.46 -18.35
C PRO A 291 -13.29 -2.53 -19.35
N TYR A 292 -12.46 -3.45 -18.86
CA TYR A 292 -11.98 -4.63 -19.58
C TYR A 292 -12.29 -5.89 -18.78
N GLU A 293 -12.95 -6.86 -19.39
CA GLU A 293 -13.19 -8.17 -18.79
C GLU A 293 -12.11 -9.14 -19.25
N PHE A 294 -11.38 -9.69 -18.29
CA PHE A 294 -10.51 -10.83 -18.53
C PHE A 294 -11.26 -12.08 -18.12
N THR A 295 -11.10 -13.15 -18.91
CA THR A 295 -11.60 -14.49 -18.59
C THR A 295 -10.51 -15.51 -18.84
N MET A 296 -10.27 -16.40 -17.88
CA MET A 296 -9.38 -17.55 -18.00
C MET A 296 -10.17 -18.83 -17.79
N THR A 297 -9.88 -19.84 -18.61
CA THR A 297 -10.29 -21.23 -18.40
C THR A 297 -9.08 -22.15 -18.46
N TYR A 298 -9.10 -23.23 -17.70
CA TYR A 298 -8.04 -24.23 -17.74
C TYR A 298 -8.57 -25.66 -17.67
N GLN A 299 -7.76 -26.59 -18.18
CA GLN A 299 -7.97 -28.02 -18.07
C GLN A 299 -6.66 -28.71 -17.68
N ASN A 300 -6.71 -29.49 -16.60
CA ASN A 300 -5.61 -30.40 -16.26
C ASN A 300 -5.67 -31.66 -17.12
N GLY A 301 -4.51 -32.17 -17.51
CA GLY A 301 -4.37 -33.40 -18.28
C GLY A 301 -3.10 -34.18 -17.92
N ARG A 302 -2.90 -35.31 -18.61
CA ARG A 302 -1.65 -36.08 -18.60
C ARG A 302 -1.23 -36.39 -20.02
N ASP A 303 0.06 -36.32 -20.30
CA ASP A 303 0.60 -36.72 -21.59
C ASP A 303 0.73 -38.26 -21.69
N VAL A 304 1.17 -38.75 -22.84
CA VAL A 304 1.36 -40.19 -23.10
C VAL A 304 2.39 -40.84 -22.16
N SER A 305 3.29 -40.06 -21.57
CA SER A 305 4.27 -40.52 -20.58
C SER A 305 3.73 -40.51 -19.14
N GLY A 306 2.48 -40.07 -18.95
CA GLY A 306 1.85 -39.90 -17.65
C GLY A 306 2.22 -38.59 -16.94
N THR A 307 2.96 -37.69 -17.59
CA THR A 307 3.35 -36.39 -17.02
C THR A 307 2.15 -35.46 -17.00
N SER A 308 1.86 -34.88 -15.83
CA SER A 308 0.75 -33.94 -15.65
C SER A 308 1.02 -32.61 -16.35
N TYR A 309 -0.03 -31.96 -16.83
CA TYR A 309 0.01 -30.60 -17.36
C TYR A 309 -1.30 -29.85 -17.09
N ALA A 310 -1.28 -28.55 -17.33
CA ALA A 310 -2.46 -27.70 -17.40
C ALA A 310 -2.44 -26.87 -18.68
N ASP A 311 -3.53 -26.94 -19.45
CA ASP A 311 -3.74 -26.07 -20.60
C ASP A 311 -4.68 -24.94 -20.19
N SER A 312 -4.27 -23.69 -20.37
CA SER A 312 -5.06 -22.51 -20.01
C SER A 312 -5.16 -21.52 -21.16
N THR A 313 -6.40 -21.07 -21.40
CA THR A 313 -6.75 -20.06 -22.39
C THR A 313 -7.21 -18.80 -21.69
N ILE A 314 -6.74 -17.64 -22.15
CA ILE A 314 -7.14 -16.34 -21.61
C ILE A 314 -7.71 -15.47 -22.72
N THR A 315 -8.82 -14.80 -22.44
CA THR A 315 -9.41 -13.80 -23.33
C THR A 315 -9.52 -12.45 -22.63
N ILE A 316 -9.42 -11.37 -23.39
CA ILE A 316 -9.76 -10.02 -22.96
C ILE A 316 -10.91 -9.48 -23.81
N ARG A 317 -11.88 -8.85 -23.16
CA ARG A 317 -13.01 -8.17 -23.81
C ARG A 317 -13.05 -6.71 -23.40
N ASP A 318 -13.05 -5.83 -24.38
CA ASP A 318 -13.41 -4.43 -24.20
C ASP A 318 -14.93 -4.36 -23.99
N VAL A 319 -15.35 -4.01 -22.76
CA VAL A 319 -16.75 -4.17 -22.34
C VAL A 319 -17.67 -3.19 -23.08
N GLU A 320 -17.20 -1.99 -23.37
CA GLU A 320 -18.00 -0.95 -24.03
C GLU A 320 -18.22 -1.25 -25.52
N SER A 321 -17.18 -1.68 -26.23
CA SER A 321 -17.27 -2.04 -27.65
C SER A 321 -17.72 -3.49 -27.88
N ASN A 322 -17.77 -4.29 -26.82
CA ASN A 322 -18.01 -5.74 -26.85
C ASN A 322 -17.02 -6.52 -27.74
N ARG A 323 -15.83 -5.96 -28.00
CA ARG A 323 -14.81 -6.60 -28.83
C ARG A 323 -13.93 -7.51 -27.96
N SER A 324 -13.79 -8.76 -28.38
CA SER A 324 -13.03 -9.78 -27.66
C SER A 324 -11.78 -10.21 -28.44
N TYR A 325 -10.73 -10.57 -27.70
CA TYR A 325 -9.47 -11.06 -28.23
C TYR A 325 -9.03 -12.28 -27.43
N ASN A 326 -8.57 -13.32 -28.14
CA ASN A 326 -7.93 -14.48 -27.52
C ASN A 326 -6.44 -14.17 -27.32
N LEU A 327 -5.96 -14.22 -26.08
CA LEU A 327 -4.56 -13.98 -25.73
C LEU A 327 -3.67 -15.21 -25.93
N GLY A 328 -4.28 -16.35 -26.25
CA GLY A 328 -3.61 -17.60 -26.52
C GLY A 328 -3.98 -18.70 -25.53
N THR A 329 -3.55 -19.91 -25.87
CA THR A 329 -3.61 -21.11 -25.04
C THR A 329 -2.18 -21.57 -24.77
N HIS A 330 -1.81 -21.63 -23.48
CA HIS A 330 -0.51 -22.12 -23.05
C HIS A 330 -0.66 -23.43 -22.28
N ARG A 331 0.42 -24.22 -22.26
CA ARG A 331 0.60 -25.39 -21.42
C ARG A 331 1.64 -25.11 -20.34
N TYR A 332 1.25 -25.28 -19.09
CA TYR A 332 2.13 -25.38 -17.93
C TYR A 332 2.43 -26.85 -17.61
N ALA A 333 3.67 -27.16 -17.22
CA ALA A 333 4.17 -28.53 -17.08
C ALA A 333 3.78 -29.24 -15.77
N GLU A 334 2.71 -28.81 -15.12
CA GLU A 334 2.12 -29.45 -13.94
C GLU A 334 0.61 -29.19 -13.91
N SER A 335 -0.14 -30.01 -13.17
CA SER A 335 -1.55 -29.72 -12.90
C SER A 335 -1.67 -28.53 -11.96
N ILE A 336 -2.62 -27.63 -12.24
CA ILE A 336 -2.86 -26.46 -11.41
C ILE A 336 -4.16 -26.58 -10.63
N ILE A 337 -4.22 -25.86 -9.53
CA ILE A 337 -5.44 -25.65 -8.75
C ILE A 337 -5.56 -24.16 -8.48
N VAL A 338 -6.63 -23.55 -8.98
CA VAL A 338 -6.92 -22.14 -8.73
C VAL A 338 -7.64 -22.00 -7.40
N ASN A 339 -6.85 -21.96 -6.31
CA ASN A 339 -7.36 -21.83 -4.94
C ASN A 339 -7.56 -20.38 -4.48
N GLN A 340 -6.82 -19.45 -5.07
CA GLN A 340 -6.86 -18.04 -4.74
C GLN A 340 -6.66 -17.25 -6.02
N ILE A 341 -7.66 -16.44 -6.37
CA ILE A 341 -7.50 -15.44 -7.43
C ILE A 341 -6.74 -14.28 -6.81
N TYR A 342 -5.64 -13.91 -7.45
CA TYR A 342 -4.91 -12.71 -7.07
C TYR A 342 -4.68 -11.83 -8.29
N LEU A 343 -4.62 -10.54 -8.02
CA LEU A 343 -4.27 -9.48 -8.94
C LEU A 343 -3.23 -8.62 -8.25
N PHE A 344 -2.33 -7.99 -9.00
CA PHE A 344 -1.44 -6.99 -8.44
C PHE A 344 -1.16 -5.82 -9.37
N VAL A 345 -0.75 -4.71 -8.75
CA VAL A 345 -0.20 -3.55 -9.47
C VAL A 345 1.26 -3.41 -9.15
N GLU A 346 2.08 -3.30 -10.19
CA GLU A 346 3.53 -3.24 -10.08
C GLU A 346 4.12 -1.97 -10.72
N ASP A 347 5.14 -1.42 -10.05
CA ASP A 347 6.09 -0.47 -10.60
C ASP A 347 7.36 -1.21 -11.04
N PHE A 348 7.51 -1.44 -12.34
CA PHE A 348 8.74 -2.01 -12.88
C PHE A 348 9.73 -0.96 -13.36
N ARG A 349 9.39 0.34 -13.32
CA ARG A 349 10.30 1.43 -13.69
C ARG A 349 11.33 1.68 -12.59
N ARG A 350 10.89 1.60 -11.32
CA ARG A 350 11.75 1.64 -10.12
C ARG A 350 12.76 2.81 -10.12
N ASN A 351 12.33 3.99 -10.59
CA ASN A 351 13.22 5.11 -10.87
C ASN A 351 12.96 6.35 -10.00
N THR A 352 12.21 6.21 -8.90
CA THR A 352 11.91 7.31 -7.98
C THR A 352 12.85 7.34 -6.79
N ALA A 353 13.02 8.53 -6.19
CA ALA A 353 14.00 8.75 -5.14
C ALA A 353 13.54 8.25 -3.76
N ASN A 354 12.24 8.13 -3.51
CA ASN A 354 11.65 7.60 -2.29
C ASN A 354 10.24 7.08 -2.59
N CYS A 355 9.58 6.52 -1.58
CA CYS A 355 8.22 6.00 -1.73
C CYS A 355 7.25 7.11 -2.16
N TRP A 356 7.28 8.28 -1.53
CA TRP A 356 6.32 9.35 -1.80
C TRP A 356 6.42 10.00 -3.18
N ASP A 357 7.55 9.82 -3.88
CA ASP A 357 7.75 10.29 -5.25
C ASP A 357 7.29 9.29 -6.30
N MET A 358 6.92 8.07 -5.89
CA MET A 358 6.35 7.07 -6.79
C MET A 358 5.07 7.63 -7.44
N PRO A 359 4.89 7.50 -8.76
CA PRO A 359 3.66 7.90 -9.40
C PRO A 359 2.54 6.94 -8.98
N LYS A 360 1.36 7.50 -8.68
CA LYS A 360 0.17 6.74 -8.29
C LYS A 360 -0.19 5.71 -9.36
N ARG A 361 -0.46 4.49 -8.93
CA ARG A 361 -1.00 3.42 -9.77
C ARG A 361 -2.26 2.87 -9.11
N LYS A 362 -3.37 2.81 -9.83
CA LYS A 362 -4.68 2.42 -9.31
C LYS A 362 -5.38 1.49 -10.29
N LEU A 363 -5.94 0.41 -9.75
CA LEU A 363 -6.81 -0.50 -10.49
C LEU A 363 -8.09 -0.71 -9.68
N ALA A 364 -9.24 -0.46 -10.31
CA ALA A 364 -10.52 -0.90 -9.78
C ALA A 364 -10.92 -2.25 -10.39
N VAL A 365 -11.59 -3.07 -9.58
CA VAL A 365 -11.98 -4.44 -9.93
C VAL A 365 -13.44 -4.65 -9.55
N SER A 366 -14.17 -5.33 -10.43
CA SER A 366 -15.58 -5.69 -10.26
C SER A 366 -15.83 -7.05 -10.91
N ASN A 367 -17.04 -7.60 -10.71
CA ASN A 367 -17.49 -8.78 -11.44
C ASN A 367 -16.51 -9.97 -11.35
N ALA A 368 -15.87 -10.14 -10.19
CA ALA A 368 -14.98 -11.25 -9.93
C ALA A 368 -15.80 -12.53 -9.74
N GLN A 369 -15.58 -13.55 -10.57
CA GLN A 369 -16.33 -14.80 -10.53
C GLN A 369 -15.42 -15.99 -10.83
N ILE A 370 -15.71 -17.15 -10.23
CA ILE A 370 -15.09 -18.43 -10.59
C ILE A 370 -16.01 -19.24 -11.49
N LEU A 371 -15.42 -19.95 -12.44
CA LEU A 371 -16.11 -20.94 -13.27
C LEU A 371 -16.03 -22.29 -12.60
N LYS A 372 -17.19 -22.91 -12.34
CA LYS A 372 -17.28 -24.26 -11.79
C LYS A 372 -17.26 -25.33 -12.88
N SER A 373 -17.08 -26.58 -12.46
CA SER A 373 -17.03 -27.76 -13.31
C SER A 373 -18.33 -28.04 -14.06
N ASP A 374 -19.46 -27.58 -13.52
CA ASP A 374 -20.81 -27.58 -14.11
C ASP A 374 -21.06 -26.41 -15.08
N ASN A 375 -20.02 -25.65 -15.43
CA ASN A 375 -20.05 -24.47 -16.30
C ASN A 375 -20.88 -23.30 -15.77
N THR A 376 -21.15 -23.24 -14.46
CA THR A 376 -21.79 -22.08 -13.84
C THR A 376 -20.76 -21.10 -13.29
N TRP A 377 -21.05 -19.82 -13.42
CA TRP A 377 -20.25 -18.74 -12.83
C TRP A 377 -20.75 -18.40 -11.44
N VAL A 378 -19.84 -18.36 -10.47
CA VAL A 378 -20.17 -18.01 -9.08
C VAL A 378 -19.46 -16.72 -8.68
N PRO A 379 -20.19 -15.70 -8.22
CA PRO A 379 -19.60 -14.43 -7.81
C PRO A 379 -18.77 -14.57 -6.54
N LEU A 380 -17.66 -13.84 -6.51
CA LEU A 380 -16.86 -13.61 -5.32
C LEU A 380 -17.33 -12.31 -4.68
N THR A 381 -17.45 -12.29 -3.36
CA THR A 381 -18.00 -11.14 -2.61
C THR A 381 -17.01 -10.54 -1.62
N THR A 382 -15.87 -11.22 -1.41
CA THR A 382 -14.88 -10.85 -0.41
C THR A 382 -13.49 -10.89 -1.01
N ALA A 383 -12.69 -9.86 -0.73
CA ALA A 383 -11.29 -9.79 -1.11
C ALA A 383 -10.44 -9.24 0.04
N ASN A 384 -9.17 -9.57 0.04
CA ASN A 384 -8.17 -9.03 0.95
C ASN A 384 -7.20 -8.19 0.12
N VAL A 385 -7.08 -6.91 0.45
CA VAL A 385 -6.04 -6.06 -0.13
C VAL A 385 -4.81 -6.17 0.76
N LYS A 386 -3.65 -6.42 0.16
CA LYS A 386 -2.39 -6.60 0.89
C LYS A 386 -1.27 -5.79 0.24
N LEU A 387 -0.37 -5.29 1.07
CA LEU A 387 0.94 -4.85 0.62
C LEU A 387 1.79 -6.10 0.39
N TYR A 388 2.48 -6.16 -0.74
CA TYR A 388 3.56 -7.13 -0.91
C TYR A 388 4.78 -6.63 -0.17
N ASN A 389 5.10 -7.30 0.93
CA ASN A 389 6.40 -7.22 1.54
C ASN A 389 7.01 -8.60 1.39
N ASP A 390 8.07 -8.73 0.61
CA ASP A 390 8.93 -9.91 0.71
C ASP A 390 9.36 -10.06 2.17
N ASP A 391 9.38 -11.30 2.65
CA ASP A 391 9.76 -11.64 4.02
C ASP A 391 11.20 -11.22 4.39
N ASP A 392 11.96 -10.66 3.44
CA ASP A 392 13.27 -10.02 3.63
C ASP A 392 13.10 -8.52 3.99
N LYS A 393 12.71 -8.30 5.25
CA LYS A 393 12.20 -7.07 5.88
C LYS A 393 13.16 -5.87 5.96
N SER A 394 14.07 -5.66 5.02
CA SER A 394 15.01 -4.54 5.13
C SER A 394 14.39 -3.18 4.80
N PHE A 395 13.39 -3.14 3.91
CA PHE A 395 12.76 -1.89 3.45
C PHE A 395 11.45 -2.16 2.66
N GLY A 396 10.36 -1.45 2.99
CA GLY A 396 9.08 -1.54 2.27
C GLY A 396 8.35 -0.19 2.24
N CYS A 397 7.67 0.11 1.14
CA CYS A 397 6.94 1.36 0.96
C CYS A 397 5.46 1.19 1.35
N TYR A 398 5.01 1.95 2.35
CA TYR A 398 3.66 1.83 2.94
C TYR A 398 2.67 2.87 2.40
N ASN A 399 3.04 3.56 1.32
CA ASN A 399 2.18 4.48 0.58
C ASN A 399 1.22 3.74 -0.35
N VAL A 400 0.54 2.71 0.16
CA VAL A 400 -0.43 1.92 -0.60
C VAL A 400 -1.82 2.05 0.00
N ASN A 401 -2.82 1.75 -0.81
CA ASN A 401 -4.22 1.85 -0.45
C ASN A 401 -5.04 0.77 -1.14
N GLY A 402 -6.20 0.48 -0.59
CA GLY A 402 -7.19 -0.35 -1.23
C GLY A 402 -8.41 -0.54 -0.36
N GLY A 403 -9.48 -0.97 -0.99
CA GLY A 403 -10.74 -1.19 -0.31
C GLY A 403 -11.89 -1.26 -1.31
N VAL A 404 -13.03 -0.70 -0.92
CA VAL A 404 -14.21 -0.53 -1.79
C VAL A 404 -14.41 0.94 -2.06
N GLU A 405 -14.60 1.28 -3.32
CA GLU A 405 -15.04 2.59 -3.76
C GLU A 405 -16.42 2.50 -4.39
N THR A 406 -17.13 3.63 -4.41
CA THR A 406 -18.46 3.75 -5.03
C THR A 406 -18.38 4.84 -6.08
N ASP A 407 -18.83 4.55 -7.30
CA ASP A 407 -18.88 5.57 -8.36
C ASP A 407 -20.16 6.43 -8.27
N SER A 408 -20.27 7.41 -9.18
CA SER A 408 -21.41 8.31 -9.26
C SER A 408 -22.75 7.61 -9.50
N ASN A 409 -22.74 6.36 -9.95
CA ASN A 409 -23.92 5.55 -10.22
C ASN A 409 -24.21 4.56 -9.07
N ASN A 410 -23.60 4.76 -7.90
CA ASN A 410 -23.68 3.87 -6.75
C ASN A 410 -23.14 2.44 -7.01
N VAL A 411 -22.30 2.26 -8.03
CA VAL A 411 -21.67 0.97 -8.30
C VAL A 411 -20.44 0.83 -7.40
N LYS A 412 -20.48 -0.18 -6.52
CA LYS A 412 -19.35 -0.54 -5.67
C LYS A 412 -18.31 -1.34 -6.46
N ARG A 413 -17.05 -1.01 -6.28
CA ARG A 413 -15.90 -1.73 -6.86
C ARG A 413 -14.81 -1.90 -5.81
N TRP A 414 -14.10 -3.02 -5.86
CA TRP A 414 -12.82 -3.07 -5.15
C TRP A 414 -11.82 -2.16 -5.84
N PHE A 415 -10.84 -1.66 -5.10
CA PHE A 415 -9.68 -1.02 -5.70
C PHE A 415 -8.41 -1.37 -4.93
N MET A 416 -7.31 -1.35 -5.65
CA MET A 416 -5.95 -1.32 -5.11
C MET A 416 -5.20 -0.16 -5.72
N ALA A 417 -4.33 0.44 -4.92
CA ALA A 417 -3.47 1.50 -5.38
C ALA A 417 -2.10 1.46 -4.69
N SER A 418 -1.07 1.71 -5.48
CA SER A 418 0.27 2.04 -4.99
C SER A 418 0.56 3.52 -5.18
N ALA A 419 1.42 4.04 -4.30
CA ALA A 419 1.73 5.46 -4.20
C ALA A 419 0.53 6.39 -3.99
N ASP A 420 -0.32 6.02 -3.04
CA ASP A 420 -1.46 6.82 -2.56
C ASP A 420 -1.19 7.45 -1.19
N GLU A 421 -2.03 8.39 -0.74
CA GLU A 421 -1.92 9.04 0.58
C GLU A 421 -2.15 8.01 1.71
N VAL A 422 -1.08 7.35 2.16
CA VAL A 422 -0.90 6.58 3.41
C VAL A 422 -2.15 5.87 3.96
N VAL A 423 -2.39 4.61 3.58
CA VAL A 423 -3.51 3.82 4.15
C VAL A 423 -3.10 2.45 4.68
N ALA A 424 -1.85 2.04 4.47
CA ALA A 424 -1.37 0.75 4.95
C ALA A 424 -1.07 0.74 6.45
N ASN A 425 -1.77 -0.12 7.20
CA ASN A 425 -1.41 -0.41 8.58
C ASN A 425 -0.32 -1.49 8.59
N PRO A 426 0.92 -1.22 9.07
CA PRO A 426 1.98 -2.22 9.09
C PRO A 426 1.71 -3.43 9.99
N TYR A 427 0.74 -3.33 10.90
CA TYR A 427 0.34 -4.42 11.79
C TYR A 427 -0.76 -5.33 11.24
N LEU A 428 -1.39 -4.96 10.11
CA LEU A 428 -2.54 -5.68 9.55
C LEU A 428 -2.41 -5.79 8.02
N ASP A 429 -3.06 -6.77 7.42
CA ASP A 429 -3.38 -6.67 5.99
C ASP A 429 -4.20 -5.38 5.74
N LEU A 430 -4.05 -4.74 4.57
CA LEU A 430 -4.61 -3.40 4.30
C LEU A 430 -6.08 -3.32 4.68
N ARG A 431 -6.90 -4.30 4.25
CA ARG A 431 -8.26 -4.60 4.72
C ARG A 431 -8.76 -5.92 4.13
N LYS A 432 -9.54 -6.67 4.90
CA LYS A 432 -10.55 -7.60 4.36
C LYS A 432 -11.79 -6.79 4.00
N VAL A 433 -12.23 -6.84 2.74
CA VAL A 433 -13.31 -6.02 2.20
C VAL A 433 -14.38 -6.85 1.52
N LYS A 434 -15.64 -6.56 1.87
CA LYS A 434 -16.83 -7.13 1.23
C LYS A 434 -17.46 -6.11 0.28
N LEU A 435 -17.93 -6.55 -0.88
CA LEU A 435 -18.58 -5.67 -1.86
C LEU A 435 -20.08 -5.42 -1.60
N ASN A 436 -20.66 -6.06 -0.57
CA ASN A 436 -22.08 -5.98 -0.21
C ASN A 436 -22.63 -4.55 -0.26
#